data_AF-V4ZJH0-F1
#
_entry.id   AF-V4ZJH0-F1
#
_cell.length_a   1.000
_cell.length_b   1.000
_cell.length_c   1.000
_cell.angle_alpha   90.00
_cell.angle_beta   90.00
_cell.angle_gamma   90.00
#
_symmetry.space_group_name_H-M   'P 1'
#
loop_
_entity.id
_entity.type
_entity.pdbx_description
1 polymer ?
#
loop_
_entity_poly.entity_id
_entity_poly.type
_entity_poly.pdbx_seq_one_letter_code
_entity_poly.pdbx_strand_id
1 'polypeptide(L)'
;MQLTEQFHLPEQHHAACDRLTTLVERHSHRLLDEKYWSDTHINGVDSHLGTAYTYIRDDEYNCFENVDEYLYSRFKRCVYQRITSILEAHSDEQQAFQFVVETIAEQKIESVEWGRLRDRLFNEDSPDVQWAVLESVVEQLNNYFDTHGRFPESYTELVSCPEPNGTLPYAPDVGDYDIHEVSENDGKLVFTVRSKAKAHPFRGADEADMIYTKPLDVACS
;
A
#
# COMPACT_ATOMS: atom_id res chain seq x y z
N MET A 1 8.69 -19.45 -18.31
CA MET A 1 7.40 -18.86 -18.68
C MET A 1 7.50 -17.37 -18.42
N GLN A 2 7.48 -16.52 -19.45
CA GLN A 2 7.45 -15.06 -19.27
C GLN A 2 6.00 -14.65 -19.03
N LEU A 3 5.69 -14.11 -17.84
CA LEU A 3 4.36 -13.61 -17.43
C LEU A 3 3.96 -12.30 -18.13
N THR A 4 4.52 -12.00 -19.30
CA THR A 4 4.32 -10.74 -20.03
C THR A 4 3.39 -10.85 -21.23
N GLU A 5 2.79 -12.03 -21.49
CA GLU A 5 1.71 -12.12 -22.46
C GLU A 5 0.46 -11.43 -21.90
N GLN A 6 0.11 -10.29 -22.51
CA GLN A 6 -1.11 -9.58 -22.22
C GLN A 6 -2.30 -10.45 -22.65
N PHE A 7 -3.19 -10.75 -21.71
CA PHE A 7 -4.41 -11.48 -22.01
C PHE A 7 -5.39 -10.56 -22.75
N HIS A 8 -5.58 -10.80 -24.05
CA HIS A 8 -6.54 -10.05 -24.85
C HIS A 8 -7.97 -10.52 -24.57
N LEU A 9 -8.79 -9.64 -24.02
CA LEU A 9 -10.21 -9.88 -23.85
C LEU A 9 -10.93 -9.75 -25.20
N PRO A 10 -11.87 -10.66 -25.54
CA PRO A 10 -12.75 -10.49 -26.69
C PRO A 10 -13.50 -9.15 -26.63
N GLU A 11 -13.68 -8.49 -27.76
CA GLU A 11 -14.31 -7.15 -27.86
C GLU A 11 -15.67 -7.06 -27.16
N GLN A 12 -16.45 -8.15 -27.19
CA GLN A 12 -17.75 -8.25 -26.53
C GLN A 12 -17.71 -8.02 -25.00
N HIS A 13 -16.53 -8.16 -24.37
CA HIS A 13 -16.34 -7.96 -22.93
C HIS A 13 -15.80 -6.58 -22.57
N HIS A 14 -15.28 -5.80 -23.54
CA HIS A 14 -14.64 -4.50 -23.28
C HIS A 14 -15.57 -3.56 -22.54
N ALA A 15 -16.80 -3.37 -23.04
CA ALA A 15 -17.76 -2.46 -22.40
C ALA A 15 -18.14 -2.87 -20.97
N ALA A 16 -18.11 -4.16 -20.63
CA ALA A 16 -18.36 -4.62 -19.27
C ALA A 16 -17.16 -4.36 -18.35
N CYS A 17 -15.94 -4.60 -18.86
CA CYS A 17 -14.71 -4.29 -18.15
C CYS A 17 -14.55 -2.77 -17.92
N ASP A 18 -14.82 -1.93 -18.92
CA ASP A 18 -14.74 -0.47 -18.80
C ASP A 18 -15.69 0.07 -17.72
N ARG A 19 -16.91 -0.46 -17.64
CA ARG A 19 -17.86 -0.12 -16.57
C ARG A 19 -17.33 -0.51 -15.20
N LEU A 20 -16.71 -1.69 -15.09
CA LEU A 20 -16.13 -2.16 -13.84
C LEU A 20 -14.94 -1.28 -13.42
N THR A 21 -14.03 -0.98 -14.34
CA THR A 21 -12.88 -0.09 -14.12
C THR A 21 -13.36 1.29 -13.66
N THR A 22 -14.34 1.88 -14.36
CA THR A 22 -14.92 3.18 -13.99
C THR A 22 -15.54 3.16 -12.59
N LEU A 23 -16.20 2.06 -12.23
CA LEU A 23 -16.80 1.88 -10.89
C LEU A 23 -15.73 1.82 -9.80
N VAL A 24 -14.64 1.08 -10.04
CA VAL A 24 -13.48 1.00 -9.14
C VAL A 24 -12.85 2.36 -8.98
N GLU A 25 -12.51 3.05 -10.07
CA GLU A 25 -11.85 4.36 -10.03
C GLU A 25 -12.66 5.37 -9.24
N ARG A 26 -13.96 5.47 -9.54
CA ARG A 26 -14.85 6.41 -8.84
C ARG A 26 -14.90 6.12 -7.34
N HIS A 27 -15.04 4.85 -6.97
CA HIS A 27 -15.19 4.50 -5.55
C HIS A 27 -13.86 4.62 -4.79
N SER A 28 -12.75 4.23 -5.43
CA SER A 28 -11.41 4.40 -4.90
C SER A 28 -11.05 5.88 -4.74
N HIS A 29 -11.37 6.73 -5.72
CA HIS A 29 -11.14 8.16 -5.64
C HIS A 29 -11.90 8.77 -4.46
N ARG A 30 -13.20 8.49 -4.34
CA ARG A 30 -14.01 8.97 -3.21
C ARG A 30 -13.44 8.50 -1.86
N LEU A 31 -13.06 7.23 -1.75
CA LEU A 31 -12.48 6.71 -0.51
C LEU A 31 -11.15 7.39 -0.19
N LEU A 32 -10.24 7.46 -1.15
CA LEU A 32 -8.92 8.02 -0.92
C LEU A 32 -9.04 9.53 -0.65
N ASP A 33 -9.52 10.30 -1.62
CA ASP A 33 -9.51 11.77 -1.59
C ASP A 33 -10.43 12.34 -0.50
N GLU A 34 -11.67 11.86 -0.40
CA GLU A 34 -12.66 12.49 0.49
C GLU A 34 -12.64 11.95 1.92
N LYS A 35 -12.01 10.79 2.17
CA LYS A 35 -12.11 10.09 3.46
C LYS A 35 -10.78 9.70 4.07
N TYR A 36 -9.85 9.15 3.29
CA TYR A 36 -8.70 8.43 3.85
C TYR A 36 -7.33 9.06 3.53
N TRP A 37 -7.25 10.07 2.68
CA TRP A 37 -6.01 10.80 2.39
C TRP A 37 -5.78 11.86 3.48
N SER A 38 -5.18 11.43 4.58
CA SER A 38 -4.73 12.33 5.66
C SER A 38 -3.58 11.70 6.41
N ASP A 39 -2.75 12.53 7.04
CA ASP A 39 -1.63 12.08 7.89
C ASP A 39 -2.10 11.11 8.98
N THR A 40 -3.31 11.31 9.52
CA THR A 40 -3.90 10.40 10.52
C THR A 40 -4.13 9.00 9.96
N HIS A 41 -4.60 8.91 8.71
CA HIS A 41 -4.89 7.63 8.09
C HIS A 41 -3.65 6.92 7.54
N ILE A 42 -2.68 7.69 7.03
CA ILE A 42 -1.37 7.18 6.63
C ILE A 42 -0.65 6.58 7.83
N ASN A 43 -0.64 7.25 8.99
CA ASN A 43 -0.09 6.69 10.23
C ASN A 43 -0.91 5.51 10.76
N GLY A 44 -2.24 5.58 10.66
CA GLY A 44 -3.13 4.58 11.23
C GLY A 44 -3.03 3.21 10.56
N VAL A 45 -2.69 3.15 9.27
CA VAL A 45 -2.64 1.89 8.52
C VAL A 45 -1.53 0.95 9.02
N ASP A 46 -0.42 1.51 9.51
CA ASP A 46 0.74 0.75 10.03
C ASP A 46 0.38 -0.14 11.23
N SER A 47 -0.67 0.22 11.98
CA SER A 47 -1.18 -0.59 13.09
C SER A 47 -2.03 -1.80 12.64
N HIS A 48 -2.26 -1.96 11.33
CA HIS A 48 -3.12 -2.99 10.72
C HIS A 48 -2.39 -3.88 9.71
N LEU A 49 -1.06 -3.99 9.80
CA LEU A 49 -0.23 -4.83 8.92
C LEU A 49 -0.80 -6.27 8.81
N GLY A 50 -0.98 -6.75 7.58
CA GLY A 50 -1.52 -8.08 7.27
C GLY A 50 -3.06 -8.17 7.21
N THR A 51 -3.78 -7.15 7.69
CA THR A 51 -5.25 -7.05 7.57
C THR A 51 -5.71 -5.64 7.22
N ALA A 52 -4.90 -4.90 6.45
CA ALA A 52 -5.09 -3.47 6.22
C ALA A 52 -6.47 -3.13 5.61
N TYR A 53 -7.08 -4.00 4.80
CA TYR A 53 -8.46 -3.86 4.33
C TYR A 53 -9.51 -3.73 5.45
N THR A 54 -9.19 -4.15 6.69
CA THR A 54 -10.05 -3.98 7.87
C THR A 54 -9.90 -2.61 8.52
N TYR A 55 -8.92 -1.79 8.13
CA TYR A 55 -8.80 -0.41 8.57
C TYR A 55 -9.94 0.45 8.00
N ILE A 56 -10.27 0.21 6.73
CA ILE A 56 -11.36 0.90 6.04
C ILE A 56 -12.71 0.41 6.59
N ARG A 57 -13.55 1.37 6.98
CA ARG A 57 -14.90 1.19 7.53
C ARG A 57 -15.84 2.12 6.80
N ASP A 58 -16.28 1.70 5.62
CA ASP A 58 -17.26 2.41 4.79
C ASP A 58 -18.65 1.76 4.93
N ASP A 59 -19.00 1.35 6.15
CA ASP A 59 -20.24 0.61 6.44
C ASP A 59 -21.49 1.51 6.39
N GLU A 60 -21.30 2.83 6.48
CA GLU A 60 -22.36 3.84 6.39
C GLU A 60 -22.80 4.12 4.94
N TYR A 61 -21.98 3.75 3.96
CA TYR A 61 -22.26 3.99 2.54
C TYR A 61 -22.41 2.65 1.82
N ASN A 62 -23.66 2.26 1.51
CA ASN A 62 -23.85 1.17 0.57
C ASN A 62 -23.61 1.70 -0.85
N CYS A 63 -22.35 1.78 -1.25
CA CYS A 63 -21.89 2.17 -2.58
C CYS A 63 -22.53 1.40 -3.75
N PHE A 64 -23.28 0.33 -3.45
CA PHE A 64 -24.00 -0.50 -4.42
C PHE A 64 -25.51 -0.58 -4.12
N GLU A 65 -26.07 0.34 -3.33
CA GLU A 65 -27.52 0.42 -3.04
C GLU A 65 -28.37 0.53 -4.30
N ASN A 66 -27.83 1.15 -5.35
CA ASN A 66 -28.49 1.38 -6.64
C ASN A 66 -28.03 0.40 -7.74
N VAL A 67 -27.39 -0.72 -7.37
CA VAL A 67 -26.96 -1.75 -8.31
C VAL A 67 -27.81 -2.99 -8.06
N ASP A 68 -28.51 -3.46 -9.09
CA ASP A 68 -29.39 -4.63 -9.00
C ASP A 68 -28.60 -5.94 -8.78
N GLU A 69 -27.31 -5.93 -9.12
CA GLU A 69 -26.39 -7.05 -8.99
C GLU A 69 -25.67 -7.09 -7.63
N TYR A 70 -25.76 -8.24 -6.96
CA TYR A 70 -25.00 -8.52 -5.74
C TYR A 70 -23.50 -8.57 -6.06
N LEU A 71 -22.76 -7.53 -5.64
CA LEU A 71 -21.31 -7.58 -5.62
C LEU A 71 -20.84 -8.34 -4.37
N TYR A 72 -20.10 -9.43 -4.56
CA TYR A 72 -19.50 -10.17 -3.46
C TYR A 72 -18.68 -9.25 -2.55
N SER A 73 -18.79 -9.45 -1.23
CA SER A 73 -17.98 -8.74 -0.22
C SER A 73 -16.47 -8.72 -0.56
N ARG A 74 -15.96 -9.73 -1.27
CA ARG A 74 -14.58 -9.78 -1.75
C ARG A 74 -14.19 -8.61 -2.66
N PHE A 75 -15.08 -8.15 -3.53
CA PHE A 75 -14.78 -7.01 -4.40
C PHE A 75 -14.61 -5.72 -3.59
N LYS A 76 -15.50 -5.47 -2.61
CA LYS A 76 -15.35 -4.35 -1.67
C LYS A 76 -13.99 -4.42 -0.96
N ARG A 77 -13.60 -5.60 -0.48
CA ARG A 77 -12.29 -5.79 0.15
C ARG A 77 -11.13 -5.54 -0.81
N CYS A 78 -11.24 -5.89 -2.09
CA CYS A 78 -10.19 -5.55 -3.08
C CYS A 78 -10.04 -4.04 -3.24
N VAL A 79 -11.15 -3.29 -3.24
CA VAL A 79 -11.09 -1.83 -3.26
C VAL A 79 -10.44 -1.31 -1.98
N TYR A 80 -10.84 -1.80 -0.80
CA TYR A 80 -10.25 -1.36 0.47
C TYR A 80 -8.76 -1.67 0.56
N GLN A 81 -8.36 -2.86 0.11
CA GLN A 81 -6.95 -3.26 0.02
C GLN A 81 -6.17 -2.32 -0.89
N ARG A 82 -6.75 -1.89 -2.02
CA ARG A 82 -6.10 -0.92 -2.91
C ARG A 82 -5.85 0.41 -2.21
N ILE A 83 -6.83 0.91 -1.47
CA ILE A 83 -6.71 2.17 -0.71
C ILE A 83 -5.65 2.04 0.37
N THR A 84 -5.68 0.95 1.14
CA THR A 84 -4.70 0.76 2.22
C THR A 84 -3.29 0.58 1.69
N SER A 85 -3.10 -0.10 0.56
CA SER A 85 -1.78 -0.19 -0.07
C SER A 85 -1.25 1.15 -0.58
N ILE A 86 -2.12 2.10 -0.94
CA ILE A 86 -1.68 3.47 -1.24
C ILE A 86 -1.22 4.15 0.06
N LEU A 87 -2.00 4.07 1.13
CA LEU A 87 -1.62 4.65 2.42
C LEU A 87 -0.30 4.05 2.96
N GLU A 88 -0.15 2.73 2.89
CA GLU A 88 1.07 2.00 3.30
C GLU A 88 2.28 2.44 2.49
N ALA A 89 2.13 2.66 1.18
CA ALA A 89 3.24 3.10 0.33
C ALA A 89 3.76 4.50 0.72
N HIS A 90 2.95 5.31 1.41
CA HIS A 90 3.33 6.64 1.88
C HIS A 90 3.73 6.68 3.37
N SER A 91 3.65 5.56 4.09
CA SER A 91 3.95 5.49 5.53
C SER A 91 5.40 5.89 5.82
N ASP A 92 6.38 5.32 5.10
CA ASP A 92 7.80 5.62 5.29
C ASP A 92 8.13 7.10 5.00
N GLU A 93 7.56 7.68 3.94
CA GLU A 93 7.75 9.08 3.59
C GLU A 93 7.12 10.03 4.61
N GLN A 94 5.92 9.70 5.11
CA GLN A 94 5.25 10.47 6.14
C GLN A 94 6.03 10.44 7.46
N GLN A 95 6.61 9.28 7.84
CA GLN A 95 7.46 9.17 9.02
C GLN A 95 8.75 10.00 8.86
N ALA A 96 9.37 9.95 7.67
CA ALA A 96 10.52 10.78 7.35
C ALA A 96 10.19 12.28 7.41
N PHE A 97 9.02 12.68 6.90
CA PHE A 97 8.52 14.05 6.97
C PHE A 97 8.39 14.51 8.42
N GLN A 98 7.68 13.74 9.25
CA GLN A 98 7.49 14.07 10.66
C GLN A 98 8.84 14.19 11.38
N PHE A 99 9.76 13.25 11.12
CA PHE A 99 11.10 13.29 11.69
C PHE A 99 11.85 14.57 11.34
N VAL A 100 11.81 15.02 10.08
CA VAL A 100 12.50 16.26 9.66
C VAL A 100 11.92 17.49 10.35
N VAL A 101 10.59 17.65 10.30
CA VAL A 101 9.89 18.84 10.82
C VAL A 101 10.01 18.93 12.36
N GLU A 102 10.11 17.81 13.06
CA GLU A 102 10.38 17.78 14.50
C GLU A 102 11.86 17.99 14.88
N THR A 103 12.77 17.86 13.92
CA THR A 103 14.22 17.90 14.16
C THR A 103 14.86 19.23 13.86
N ILE A 104 14.41 19.88 12.80
CA ILE A 104 15.01 21.13 12.35
C ILE A 104 13.96 22.23 12.47
N ALA A 105 14.40 23.43 12.85
CA ALA A 105 13.56 24.60 12.74
C ALA A 105 13.10 24.82 11.29
N GLU A 106 11.97 25.48 11.11
CA GLU A 106 11.44 25.80 9.79
C GLU A 106 12.35 26.79 9.06
N GLN A 107 13.19 26.27 8.17
CA GLN A 107 14.13 27.01 7.34
C GLN A 107 14.61 26.10 6.21
N LYS A 108 15.27 26.66 5.20
CA LYS A 108 15.95 25.87 4.17
C LYS A 108 16.99 24.94 4.81
N ILE A 109 16.93 23.66 4.45
CA ILE A 109 17.79 22.61 5.02
C ILE A 109 19.10 22.59 4.24
N GLU A 110 20.19 22.98 4.90
CA GLU A 110 21.54 23.02 4.36
C GLU A 110 22.46 22.00 5.06
N SER A 111 23.77 22.05 4.78
CA SER A 111 24.74 21.04 5.24
C SER A 111 24.84 20.87 6.75
N VAL A 112 24.55 21.92 7.55
CA VAL A 112 24.64 21.85 9.01
C VAL A 112 23.45 21.07 9.57
N GLU A 113 22.28 21.28 8.99
CA GLU A 113 21.02 20.64 9.32
C GLU A 113 21.07 19.14 8.98
N TRP A 114 21.74 18.77 7.88
CA TRP A 114 22.04 17.36 7.55
C TRP A 114 22.82 16.64 8.65
N GLY A 115 23.79 17.31 9.27
CA GLY A 115 24.51 16.76 10.42
C GLY A 115 23.58 16.46 11.59
N ARG A 116 22.66 17.38 11.90
CA ARG A 116 21.66 17.21 12.97
C ARG A 116 20.67 16.09 12.70
N LEU A 117 20.16 15.98 11.46
CA LEU A 117 19.29 14.88 11.06
C LEU A 117 19.99 13.54 11.21
N ARG A 118 21.23 13.46 10.72
CA ARG A 118 22.04 12.24 10.82
C ARG A 118 22.29 11.86 12.27
N ASP A 119 22.75 12.80 13.09
CA ASP A 119 23.04 12.55 14.51
C ASP A 119 21.78 12.12 15.26
N ARG A 120 20.63 12.73 14.98
CA ARG A 120 19.37 12.32 15.60
C ARG A 120 18.93 10.95 15.11
N LEU A 121 19.01 10.64 13.81
CA LEU A 121 18.56 9.37 13.24
C LEU A 121 19.28 8.16 13.86
N PHE A 122 20.54 8.31 14.28
CA PHE A 122 21.30 7.23 14.93
C PHE A 122 21.10 7.11 16.46
N ASN A 123 20.18 7.88 17.05
CA ASN A 123 19.79 7.72 18.45
C ASN A 123 18.81 6.54 18.63
N GLU A 124 18.79 5.92 19.81
CA GLU A 124 17.96 4.74 20.11
C GLU A 124 16.45 4.98 19.99
N ASP A 125 16.00 6.24 20.15
CA ASP A 125 14.57 6.63 20.10
C ASP A 125 14.12 7.10 18.70
N SER A 126 14.94 6.91 17.67
CA SER A 126 14.62 7.39 16.31
C SER A 126 13.75 6.42 15.52
N PRO A 127 12.90 6.95 14.62
CA PRO A 127 12.09 6.11 13.75
C PRO A 127 12.98 5.34 12.76
N ASP A 128 12.52 4.17 12.34
CA ASP A 128 13.21 3.32 11.36
C ASP A 128 13.01 3.88 9.94
N VAL A 129 13.67 5.00 9.64
CA VAL A 129 13.58 5.69 8.35
C VAL A 129 14.79 5.37 7.50
N GLN A 130 14.54 4.89 6.28
CA GLN A 130 15.60 4.69 5.30
C GLN A 130 16.23 6.02 4.86
N TRP A 131 17.56 6.06 4.79
CA TRP A 131 18.29 7.28 4.42
C TRP A 131 17.86 7.88 3.07
N ALA A 132 17.64 7.03 2.05
CA ALA A 132 17.21 7.49 0.73
C ALA A 132 15.80 8.13 0.75
N VAL A 133 14.91 7.65 1.62
CA VAL A 133 13.56 8.23 1.80
C VAL A 133 13.70 9.60 2.47
N LEU A 134 14.55 9.70 3.50
CA LEU A 134 14.85 10.98 4.15
C LEU A 134 15.42 12.02 3.16
N GLU A 135 16.34 11.61 2.29
CA GLU A 135 16.89 12.45 1.22
C GLU A 135 15.80 13.00 0.29
N SER A 136 14.92 12.12 -0.20
CA SER A 136 13.78 12.50 -1.04
C SER A 136 12.87 13.53 -0.34
N VAL A 137 12.52 13.28 0.91
CA VAL A 137 11.60 14.17 1.66
C VAL A 137 12.24 15.53 1.94
N VAL A 138 13.53 15.60 2.28
CA VAL A 138 14.23 16.88 2.46
C VAL A 138 14.29 17.67 1.16
N GLU A 139 14.51 17.02 0.02
CA GLU A 139 14.45 17.67 -1.28
C GLU A 139 13.06 18.26 -1.56
N GLN A 140 12.00 17.50 -1.31
CA GLN A 140 10.62 17.96 -1.45
C GLN A 140 10.32 19.16 -0.54
N LEU A 141 10.74 19.11 0.74
CA LEU A 141 10.58 20.20 1.71
C LEU A 141 11.31 21.48 1.27
N ASN A 142 12.54 21.36 0.78
CA ASN A 142 13.29 22.51 0.27
C ASN A 142 12.62 23.12 -0.97
N ASN A 143 12.12 22.30 -1.89
CA ASN A 143 11.37 22.77 -3.07
C ASN A 143 10.05 23.46 -2.67
N TYR A 144 9.35 22.91 -1.67
CA TYR A 144 8.15 23.52 -1.10
C TYR A 144 8.47 24.87 -0.45
N PHE A 145 9.53 24.94 0.37
CA PHE A 145 9.98 26.16 1.02
C PHE A 145 10.41 27.24 0.00
N ASP A 146 11.11 26.87 -1.06
CA ASP A 146 11.51 27.79 -2.12
C ASP A 146 10.28 28.40 -2.84
N THR A 147 9.17 27.67 -2.89
CA THR A 147 7.92 28.12 -3.53
C THR A 147 7.00 28.90 -2.58
N HIS A 148 6.88 28.45 -1.33
CA HIS A 148 5.88 28.92 -0.37
C HIS A 148 6.44 29.75 0.79
N GLY A 149 7.77 29.75 0.97
CA GLY A 149 8.46 30.48 2.06
C GLY A 149 8.25 29.89 3.45
N ARG A 150 7.69 28.68 3.54
CA ARG A 150 7.40 27.94 4.78
C ARG A 150 7.46 26.44 4.53
N PHE A 151 7.50 25.66 5.61
CA PHE A 151 7.22 24.22 5.50
C PHE A 151 5.70 23.98 5.41
N PRO A 152 5.28 22.85 4.82
CA PRO A 152 3.88 22.44 4.86
C PRO A 152 3.49 22.04 6.29
N GLU A 153 2.23 22.26 6.65
CA GLU A 153 1.68 21.94 7.97
C GLU A 153 1.41 20.44 8.13
N SER A 154 1.25 19.73 7.01
CA SER A 154 1.05 18.28 6.97
C SER A 154 1.79 17.63 5.80
N TYR A 155 2.04 16.32 5.90
CA TYR A 155 2.61 15.55 4.80
C TYR A 155 1.71 15.58 3.56
N THR A 156 0.39 15.50 3.78
CA THR A 156 -0.62 15.58 2.71
C THR A 156 -0.74 16.96 2.05
N GLU A 157 -0.14 18.01 2.60
CA GLU A 157 0.07 19.28 1.90
C GLU A 157 1.34 19.26 1.03
N LEU A 158 2.38 18.53 1.46
CA LEU A 158 3.61 18.32 0.69
C LEU A 158 3.37 17.45 -0.55
N VAL A 159 2.62 16.35 -0.37
CA VAL A 159 2.35 15.34 -1.39
C VAL A 159 0.86 15.32 -1.70
N SER A 160 0.52 15.58 -2.96
CA SER A 160 -0.86 15.53 -3.43
C SER A 160 -1.44 14.11 -3.38
N CYS A 161 -2.76 14.03 -3.19
CA CYS A 161 -3.51 12.77 -3.21
C CYS A 161 -3.21 11.98 -4.51
N PRO A 162 -2.69 10.74 -4.42
CA PRO A 162 -2.44 9.92 -5.60
C PRO A 162 -3.74 9.56 -6.32
N GLU A 163 -3.74 9.53 -7.64
CA GLU A 163 -4.88 9.03 -8.40
C GLU A 163 -4.94 7.49 -8.38
N PRO A 164 -6.00 6.88 -7.81
CA PRO A 164 -6.14 5.44 -7.85
C PRO A 164 -6.53 5.00 -9.26
N ASN A 165 -5.79 4.02 -9.80
CA ASN A 165 -6.15 3.38 -11.07
C ASN A 165 -7.30 2.36 -10.88
N GLY A 166 -8.07 2.09 -11.93
CA GLY A 166 -9.20 1.15 -11.89
C GLY A 166 -8.84 -0.32 -11.79
N THR A 167 -7.61 -0.65 -11.44
CA THR A 167 -7.13 -2.03 -11.28
C THR A 167 -7.29 -2.48 -9.85
N LEU A 168 -7.84 -3.69 -9.68
CA LEU A 168 -7.98 -4.33 -8.37
C LEU A 168 -6.94 -5.43 -8.18
N PRO A 169 -6.49 -5.65 -6.93
CA PRO A 169 -5.71 -6.83 -6.61
C PRO A 169 -6.53 -8.10 -6.86
N TYR A 170 -5.86 -9.16 -7.32
CA TYR A 170 -6.49 -10.45 -7.63
C TYR A 170 -7.18 -11.09 -6.42
N ALA A 171 -6.65 -10.85 -5.22
CA ALA A 171 -7.26 -11.26 -3.97
C ALA A 171 -7.14 -10.13 -2.94
N PRO A 172 -8.16 -9.91 -2.09
CA PRO A 172 -8.07 -8.98 -0.98
C PRO A 172 -7.23 -9.53 0.17
N ASP A 173 -7.18 -10.85 0.28
CA ASP A 173 -6.52 -11.59 1.37
C ASP A 173 -5.10 -11.99 0.95
N VAL A 174 -4.31 -11.07 0.40
CA VAL A 174 -2.86 -11.27 0.43
C VAL A 174 -2.45 -11.14 1.89
N GLY A 175 -2.64 -12.22 2.64
CA GLY A 175 -1.98 -12.42 3.92
C GLY A 175 -0.47 -12.36 3.70
N ASP A 176 0.31 -12.49 4.77
CA ASP A 176 1.79 -12.42 4.75
C ASP A 176 2.49 -13.45 3.86
N TYR A 177 1.79 -14.10 2.94
CA TYR A 177 2.08 -15.33 2.25
C TYR A 177 2.10 -15.10 0.74
N ASP A 178 3.29 -14.99 0.16
CA ASP A 178 3.47 -15.05 -1.29
C ASP A 178 3.54 -16.53 -1.69
N ILE A 179 2.64 -16.98 -2.58
CA ILE A 179 2.80 -18.29 -3.25
C ILE A 179 3.99 -18.16 -4.19
N HIS A 180 5.09 -18.78 -3.80
CA HIS A 180 6.37 -18.65 -4.47
C HIS A 180 6.59 -19.73 -5.52
N GLU A 181 6.06 -20.92 -5.26
CA GLU A 181 6.14 -22.05 -6.18
C GLU A 181 4.85 -22.86 -6.13
N VAL A 182 4.42 -23.33 -7.30
CA VAL A 182 3.35 -24.32 -7.45
C VAL A 182 3.91 -25.50 -8.22
N SER A 183 3.87 -26.67 -7.61
CA SER A 183 4.29 -27.93 -8.25
C SER A 183 3.21 -29.00 -8.11
N GLU A 184 3.22 -29.97 -9.01
CA GLU A 184 2.39 -31.17 -8.90
C GLU A 184 3.25 -32.31 -8.36
N ASN A 185 2.79 -32.95 -7.29
CA ASN A 185 3.43 -34.15 -6.75
C ASN A 185 2.35 -35.18 -6.36
N ASP A 186 2.40 -36.36 -6.98
CA ASP A 186 1.46 -37.47 -6.75
C ASP A 186 -0.02 -37.07 -6.84
N GLY A 187 -0.42 -36.31 -7.87
CA GLY A 187 -1.81 -35.87 -8.05
C GLY A 187 -2.29 -34.86 -7.01
N LYS A 188 -1.36 -34.22 -6.29
CA LYS A 188 -1.62 -33.11 -5.39
C LYS A 188 -0.91 -31.87 -5.88
N LEU A 189 -1.61 -30.74 -5.84
CA LEU A 189 -0.97 -29.44 -5.98
C LEU A 189 -0.26 -29.12 -4.66
N VAL A 190 1.04 -28.87 -4.76
CA VAL A 190 1.91 -28.43 -3.68
C VAL A 190 2.22 -26.97 -3.89
N PHE A 191 1.89 -26.15 -2.90
CA PHE A 191 2.16 -24.72 -2.88
C PHE A 191 3.28 -24.48 -1.87
N THR A 192 4.36 -23.86 -2.32
CA THR A 192 5.40 -23.32 -1.46
C THR A 192 5.06 -21.87 -1.20
N VAL A 193 4.88 -21.53 0.08
CA VAL A 193 4.45 -20.20 0.49
C VAL A 193 5.55 -19.59 1.35
N ARG A 194 5.98 -18.36 1.02
CA ARG A 194 6.90 -17.58 1.86
C ARG A 194 6.15 -16.62 2.74
N SER A 195 6.43 -16.62 4.04
CA SER A 195 5.95 -15.56 4.93
C SER A 195 6.87 -14.33 4.88
N LYS A 196 6.31 -13.13 4.73
CA LYS A 196 7.05 -11.88 4.96
C LYS A 196 7.11 -11.60 6.46
N ALA A 197 7.93 -12.36 7.18
CA ALA A 197 8.40 -11.85 8.47
C ALA A 197 9.30 -10.65 8.18
N LYS A 198 8.92 -9.43 8.62
CA LYS A 198 9.83 -8.27 8.59
C LYS A 198 11.11 -8.68 9.34
N ALA A 199 12.21 -8.85 8.60
CA ALA A 199 13.50 -9.17 9.19
C ALA A 199 14.00 -7.95 9.96
N HIS A 200 14.14 -8.07 11.28
CA HIS A 200 14.85 -7.11 12.10
C HIS A 200 16.34 -7.20 11.72
N PRO A 201 17.07 -6.09 11.45
CA PRO A 201 18.43 -6.13 10.89
C PRO A 201 19.51 -6.82 11.76
N PHE A 202 19.15 -7.28 12.97
CA PHE A 202 20.05 -7.94 13.92
C PHE A 202 19.55 -9.30 14.43
N ARG A 203 18.42 -9.81 13.94
CA ARG A 203 18.02 -11.21 14.10
C ARG A 203 17.88 -11.80 12.71
N GLY A 204 18.69 -12.80 12.40
CA GLY A 204 18.58 -13.53 11.14
C GLY A 204 17.11 -13.86 10.87
N ALA A 205 16.67 -13.63 9.64
CA ALA A 205 15.35 -14.03 9.21
C ALA A 205 15.21 -15.53 9.43
N ASP A 206 14.39 -15.95 10.39
CA ASP A 206 13.89 -17.31 10.41
C ASP A 206 12.85 -17.38 9.28
N GLU A 207 13.33 -17.57 8.04
CA GLU A 207 12.51 -17.92 6.89
C GLU A 207 11.88 -19.29 7.16
N ALA A 208 10.59 -19.30 7.49
CA ALA A 208 9.83 -20.53 7.59
C ALA A 208 9.11 -20.78 6.25
N ASP A 209 9.67 -21.64 5.41
CA ASP A 209 8.96 -22.17 4.24
C ASP A 209 7.80 -23.06 4.72
N MET A 210 6.56 -22.64 4.47
CA MET A 210 5.37 -23.46 4.73
C MET A 210 4.92 -24.15 3.45
N ILE A 211 4.83 -25.49 3.50
CA ILE A 211 4.36 -26.32 2.39
C ILE A 211 2.87 -26.64 2.60
N TYR A 212 2.01 -26.19 1.68
CA TYR A 212 0.59 -26.54 1.65
C TYR A 212 0.32 -27.54 0.51
N THR A 213 -0.38 -28.65 0.81
CA THR A 213 -0.79 -29.65 -0.19
C THR A 213 -2.30 -29.75 -0.30
N LYS A 214 -2.85 -29.67 -1.52
CA LYS A 214 -4.28 -29.90 -1.78
C LYS A 214 -4.48 -30.96 -2.87
N PRO A 215 -5.37 -31.96 -2.68
CA PRO A 215 -5.69 -32.95 -3.72
C PRO A 215 -6.38 -32.30 -4.93
N LEU A 216 -6.01 -32.76 -6.13
CA LEU A 216 -6.63 -32.38 -7.41
C LEU A 216 -7.96 -33.15 -7.59
N ASP A 217 -8.99 -32.79 -6.81
CA ASP A 217 -10.34 -33.23 -7.15
C ASP A 217 -10.88 -32.35 -8.28
N VAL A 218 -10.70 -32.84 -9.50
CA VAL A 218 -11.34 -32.31 -10.71
C VAL A 218 -12.82 -32.69 -10.66
N ALA A 219 -13.67 -31.70 -10.37
CA ALA A 219 -15.07 -31.72 -10.76
C ALA A 219 -15.41 -30.39 -11.44
N CYS A 220 -14.84 -30.19 -12.63
CA CYS A 220 -15.52 -29.42 -13.67
C CYS A 220 -16.34 -30.41 -14.51
N SER A 221 -17.62 -30.52 -14.17
CA SER A 221 -18.68 -31.04 -15.04
C SER A 221 -19.76 -30.00 -15.14
#